data_AF-A0A4Y2WHM4-F1
#
_entry.id   AF-A0A4Y2WHM4-F1
#
_cell.length_a   1.000
_cell.length_b   1.000
_cell.length_c   1.000
_cell.angle_alpha   90.00
_cell.angle_beta   90.00
_cell.angle_gamma   90.00
#
_symmetry.space_group_name_H-M   'P 1'
#
loop_
_entity.id
_entity.type
_entity.pdbx_description
1 polymer ?
#
loop_
_entity_poly.entity_id
_entity_poly.type
_entity_poly.pdbx_seq_one_letter_code
_entity_poly.pdbx_strand_id
1 'polypeptide(L)'
;MLREVESRVIAESSKAGEDVPVVNMVFRRYRHSDQRRYNAPTANEIAMVFVNSDGEPPFERDIRVYPLNPENLQQPFININILSPNLDPMAHPIFFPYGEPGWQPNWRCESCQGAQGNQSRVNVTMLQYKSTLTAVINDFNPIISAGKLTQQWIVDSYLQVEANNQNFIRTHQQQLRTEHYQRFANRNSSKPALII
;
A
#
# COMPACT_ATOMS: atom_id res chain seq x y z
N MET A 1 31.11 -7.82 7.36
CA MET A 1 30.05 -8.17 6.39
C MET A 1 29.99 -7.22 5.20
N LEU A 2 29.67 -5.93 5.34
CA LEU A 2 29.59 -5.00 4.18
C LEU A 2 30.90 -4.90 3.36
N ARG A 3 32.04 -4.78 4.04
CA ARG A 3 33.35 -4.62 3.39
C ARG A 3 33.80 -5.80 2.52
N GLU A 4 33.36 -7.01 2.87
CA GLU A 4 33.66 -8.23 2.11
C GLU A 4 32.81 -8.30 0.84
N VAL A 5 31.56 -7.83 0.93
CA VAL A 5 30.64 -7.72 -0.21
C VAL A 5 31.14 -6.65 -1.18
N GLU A 6 31.52 -5.47 -0.68
CA GLU A 6 32.11 -4.39 -1.48
C GLU A 6 33.35 -4.87 -2.25
N SER A 7 34.29 -5.54 -1.55
CA SER A 7 35.52 -6.07 -2.17
C SER A 7 35.24 -7.08 -3.29
N ARG A 8 34.21 -7.92 -3.12
CA ARG A 8 33.81 -8.91 -4.14
C ARG A 8 33.19 -8.24 -5.37
N VAL A 9 32.27 -7.30 -5.16
CA VAL A 9 31.60 -6.57 -6.25
C VAL A 9 32.59 -5.74 -7.07
N ILE A 10 33.57 -5.11 -6.42
CA ILE A 10 34.66 -4.38 -7.09
C ILE A 10 35.53 -5.33 -7.93
N ALA A 11 35.89 -6.49 -7.38
CA ALA A 11 36.70 -7.48 -8.09
C ALA A 11 35.95 -8.06 -9.31
N GLU A 12 34.65 -8.31 -9.19
CA GLU A 12 33.81 -8.80 -10.28
C GLU A 12 33.63 -7.75 -11.39
N SER A 13 33.38 -6.49 -11.02
CA SER A 13 33.24 -5.38 -11.99
C SER A 13 34.55 -5.11 -12.74
N SER A 14 35.70 -5.19 -12.04
CA SER A 14 37.03 -5.04 -12.66
C SER A 14 37.34 -6.13 -13.70
N LYS A 15 36.79 -7.33 -13.52
CA LYS A 15 36.93 -8.44 -14.48
C LYS A 15 35.98 -8.30 -15.67
N ALA A 16 34.80 -7.72 -15.44
CA ALA A 16 33.81 -7.45 -16.49
C ALA A 16 34.15 -6.20 -17.33
N GLY A 17 35.09 -5.36 -16.88
CA GLY A 17 35.43 -4.10 -17.55
C GLY A 17 34.37 -3.02 -17.38
N GLU A 18 33.44 -3.20 -16.44
CA GLU A 18 32.37 -2.25 -16.13
C GLU A 18 32.82 -1.31 -15.01
N ASP A 19 32.56 -0.01 -15.17
CA ASP A 19 32.88 1.00 -14.16
C ASP A 19 31.85 0.93 -13.02
N VAL A 20 32.31 0.90 -11.77
CA VAL A 20 31.42 0.79 -10.60
C VAL A 20 30.86 2.19 -10.31
N PRO A 21 29.53 2.42 -10.42
CA PRO A 21 28.97 3.73 -10.15
C PRO A 21 29.16 4.09 -8.67
N VAL A 22 29.97 5.12 -8.41
CA VAL A 22 30.22 5.61 -7.05
C VAL A 22 29.01 6.43 -6.60
N VAL A 23 28.16 5.83 -5.77
CA VAL A 23 27.03 6.52 -5.13
C VAL A 23 27.49 7.11 -3.80
N ASN A 24 27.66 8.43 -3.76
CA ASN A 24 27.98 9.14 -2.52
C ASN A 24 26.70 9.55 -1.78
N MET A 25 26.50 9.01 -0.56
CA MET A 25 25.54 9.60 0.38
C MET A 25 26.16 10.85 1.01
N VAL A 26 25.64 12.02 0.65
CA VAL A 26 26.10 13.31 1.19
C VAL A 26 25.07 13.86 2.18
N PHE A 27 25.45 14.04 3.44
CA PHE A 27 24.64 14.82 4.37
C PHE A 27 24.72 16.30 4.01
N ARG A 28 23.63 16.84 3.46
CA ARG A 28 23.53 18.26 3.12
C ARG A 28 23.54 19.10 4.41
N ARG A 29 24.70 19.67 4.75
CA ARG A 29 24.92 20.50 5.95
C ARG A 29 24.56 21.98 5.75
N TYR A 30 24.02 22.36 4.59
CA TYR A 30 23.61 23.74 4.30
C TYR A 30 22.40 24.12 5.16
N ARG A 31 22.63 24.98 6.15
CA ARG A 31 21.62 25.49 7.09
C ARG A 31 20.78 26.65 6.55
N HIS A 32 20.98 27.03 5.29
CA HIS A 32 20.34 28.21 4.67
C HIS A 32 19.17 27.84 3.76
N SER A 33 18.97 26.55 3.50
CA SER A 33 17.71 26.04 2.99
C SER A 33 16.83 25.79 4.21
N ASP A 34 15.66 26.42 4.26
CA ASP A 34 14.66 26.15 5.29
C ASP A 34 14.41 24.63 5.32
N GLN A 35 14.79 23.99 6.42
CA GLN A 35 14.71 22.54 6.56
C GLN A 35 13.28 22.06 6.85
N ARG A 36 12.30 22.98 7.00
CA ARG A 36 10.83 22.83 7.06
C ARG A 36 10.24 21.60 7.76
N ARG A 37 11.01 20.93 8.62
CA ARG A 37 10.58 19.66 9.21
C ARG A 37 9.54 19.84 10.30
N TYR A 38 9.41 21.05 10.85
CA TYR A 38 8.51 21.39 11.96
C TYR A 38 7.92 22.81 11.87
N ASN A 39 7.71 23.33 10.66
CA ASN A 39 7.01 24.62 10.54
C ASN A 39 5.56 24.45 11.02
N ALA A 40 5.05 25.46 11.72
CA ALA A 40 3.63 25.53 12.00
C ALA A 40 2.86 25.46 10.66
N PRO A 41 1.80 24.64 10.57
CA PRO A 41 1.01 24.55 9.36
C PRO A 41 0.50 25.94 8.98
N THR A 42 0.73 26.33 7.73
CA THR A 42 0.31 27.64 7.18
C THR A 42 -1.14 27.62 6.70
N ALA A 43 -1.69 26.42 6.54
CA ALA A 43 -3.07 26.15 6.16
C ALA A 43 -3.59 24.95 6.96
N ASN A 44 -4.91 24.83 7.06
CA ASN A 44 -5.59 23.69 7.70
C ASN A 44 -5.64 22.44 6.81
N GLU A 45 -5.16 22.57 5.57
CA GLU A 45 -5.18 21.52 4.56
C GLU A 45 -3.75 21.07 4.23
N ILE A 46 -3.59 19.77 4.02
CA ILE A 46 -2.32 19.14 3.65
C ILE A 46 -2.51 18.53 2.26
N ALA A 47 -1.69 18.96 1.30
CA ALA A 47 -1.64 18.39 -0.03
C ALA A 47 -0.31 17.66 -0.24
N MET A 48 -0.36 16.47 -0.85
CA MET A 48 0.83 15.72 -1.27
C MET A 48 0.97 15.85 -2.80
N VAL A 49 2.13 16.30 -3.26
CA VAL A 49 2.42 16.49 -4.69
C VAL A 49 3.31 15.34 -5.16
N PHE A 50 2.83 14.58 -6.13
CA PHE A 50 3.60 13.52 -6.79
C PHE A 50 4.05 13.99 -8.16
N VAL A 51 5.30 13.72 -8.51
CA VAL A 51 5.84 13.95 -9.86
C VAL A 51 6.01 12.59 -10.51
N ASN A 52 5.04 12.21 -11.34
CA ASN A 52 5.10 11.03 -12.22
C ASN A 52 4.85 11.48 -13.65
N SER A 53 5.33 10.71 -14.63
CA SER A 53 5.11 10.96 -16.06
C SER A 53 3.61 11.14 -16.38
N ASP A 54 2.77 10.42 -15.64
CA ASP A 54 1.34 10.34 -15.89
C ASP A 54 0.54 11.19 -14.88
N GLY A 55 1.22 11.90 -13.97
CA GLY A 55 0.61 12.68 -12.88
C GLY A 55 -0.05 11.83 -11.77
N GLU A 56 0.04 10.50 -11.86
CA GLU A 56 -0.58 9.60 -10.90
C GLU A 56 0.26 9.42 -9.62
N PRO A 57 -0.36 9.29 -8.43
CA PRO A 57 0.34 8.83 -7.24
C PRO A 57 0.95 7.43 -7.47
N PRO A 58 2.17 7.15 -6.99
CA PRO A 58 2.77 5.83 -7.14
C PRO A 58 1.95 4.77 -6.38
N PHE A 59 1.50 3.75 -7.11
CA PHE A 59 0.74 2.62 -6.56
C PHE A 59 1.63 1.50 -6.00
N GLU A 60 2.91 1.54 -6.32
CA GLU A 60 3.91 0.62 -5.78
C GLU A 60 4.49 1.20 -4.50
N ARG A 61 4.78 0.33 -3.54
CA ARG A 61 5.68 0.68 -2.43
C ARG A 61 7.09 0.32 -2.89
N ASP A 62 8.07 1.15 -2.54
CA ASP A 62 9.47 0.91 -2.92
C ASP A 62 10.10 -0.17 -2.03
N ILE A 63 9.56 -1.39 -2.09
CA ILE A 63 10.07 -2.57 -1.40
C ILE A 63 10.39 -3.64 -2.44
N ARG A 64 11.68 -3.91 -2.62
CA ARG A 64 12.19 -4.94 -3.53
C ARG A 64 12.80 -6.08 -2.73
N VAL A 65 12.36 -7.30 -3.00
CA VAL A 65 12.88 -8.52 -2.38
C VAL A 65 13.74 -9.26 -3.39
N TYR A 66 15.01 -9.49 -3.02
CA TYR A 66 15.94 -10.30 -3.80
C TYR A 66 15.97 -11.72 -3.22
N PRO A 67 15.31 -12.70 -3.84
CA PRO A 67 15.38 -14.08 -3.37
C PRO A 67 16.81 -14.62 -3.50
N LEU A 68 17.25 -15.38 -2.51
CA LEU A 68 18.57 -16.04 -2.52
C LEU A 68 18.71 -17.02 -3.70
N ASN A 69 17.61 -17.67 -4.08
CA ASN A 69 17.52 -18.58 -5.22
C ASN A 69 16.37 -18.12 -6.12
N PRO A 70 16.59 -17.20 -7.07
CA PRO A 70 15.56 -16.74 -7.98
C PRO A 70 15.12 -17.88 -8.93
N GLU A 71 13.82 -18.12 -9.03
CA GLU A 71 13.27 -19.07 -10.02
C GLU A 71 13.47 -18.56 -11.46
N ASN A 72 13.44 -17.24 -11.64
CA ASN A 72 13.68 -16.59 -12.92
C ASN A 72 14.86 -15.61 -12.81
N LEU A 73 15.99 -15.97 -13.43
CA LEU A 73 17.21 -15.14 -13.44
C LEU A 73 17.01 -13.80 -14.17
N GLN A 74 16.01 -13.68 -15.05
CA GLN A 74 15.68 -12.42 -15.72
C GLN A 74 14.84 -11.47 -14.86
N GLN A 75 14.22 -11.98 -13.79
CA GLN A 75 13.51 -11.18 -12.80
C GLN A 75 14.14 -11.40 -11.42
N PRO A 76 15.30 -10.76 -11.15
CA PRO A 76 16.09 -11.05 -9.95
C PRO A 76 15.48 -10.52 -8.66
N PHE A 77 14.37 -9.78 -8.74
CA PHE A 77 13.67 -9.25 -7.57
C PHE A 77 12.15 -9.28 -7.74
N ILE A 78 11.47 -9.37 -6.61
CA ILE A 78 10.02 -9.26 -6.48
C ILE A 78 9.73 -7.85 -5.97
N ASN A 79 8.89 -7.11 -6.70
CA ASN A 79 8.42 -5.80 -6.25
C ASN A 79 7.12 -5.95 -5.46
N ILE A 80 7.09 -5.41 -4.25
CA ILE A 80 5.94 -5.53 -3.35
C ILE A 80 5.03 -4.33 -3.53
N ASN A 81 3.88 -4.58 -4.15
CA ASN A 81 2.84 -3.57 -4.32
C ASN A 81 1.99 -3.40 -3.05
N ILE A 82 1.14 -2.37 -3.05
CA ILE A 82 0.21 -2.03 -1.96
C ILE A 82 -0.76 -3.18 -1.61
N LEU A 83 -1.07 -4.05 -2.58
CA LEU A 83 -2.02 -5.15 -2.43
C LEU A 83 -1.35 -6.48 -2.06
N SER A 84 -0.04 -6.50 -1.87
CA SER A 84 0.70 -7.71 -1.53
C SER A 84 0.40 -8.11 -0.09
N PRO A 85 0.09 -9.40 0.18
CA PRO A 85 -0.05 -9.88 1.54
C PRO A 85 1.24 -9.70 2.35
N ASN A 86 2.40 -9.63 1.71
CA ASN A 86 3.68 -9.50 2.41
C ASN A 86 4.00 -8.04 2.82
N LEU A 87 3.19 -7.06 2.39
CA LEU A 87 3.51 -5.65 2.64
C LEU A 87 3.51 -5.32 4.14
N ASP A 88 2.45 -5.69 4.85
CA ASP A 88 2.30 -5.43 6.27
C ASP A 88 3.36 -6.10 7.15
N PRO A 89 3.61 -7.43 7.01
CA PRO A 89 4.65 -8.09 7.81
C PRO A 89 6.06 -7.57 7.49
N MET A 90 6.30 -7.08 6.27
CA MET A 90 7.60 -6.51 5.92
C MET A 90 7.80 -5.06 6.37
N ALA A 91 6.74 -4.25 6.34
CA ALA A 91 6.78 -2.86 6.81
C ALA A 91 6.77 -2.79 8.35
N HIS A 92 6.09 -3.73 9.01
CA HIS A 92 5.94 -3.76 10.47
C HIS A 92 6.25 -5.14 11.08
N PRO A 93 7.50 -5.68 10.94
CA PRO A 93 7.82 -7.05 11.41
C PRO A 93 7.53 -7.30 12.89
N ILE A 94 7.61 -6.26 13.72
CA ILE A 94 7.33 -6.33 15.17
C ILE A 94 5.87 -6.73 15.45
N PHE A 95 4.93 -6.39 14.56
CA PHE A 95 3.52 -6.76 14.69
C PHE A 95 3.20 -8.14 14.15
N PHE A 96 4.08 -8.71 13.33
CA PHE A 96 3.90 -9.99 12.66
C PHE A 96 5.13 -10.88 12.92
N PRO A 97 5.37 -11.29 14.19
CA PRO A 97 6.58 -12.01 14.58
C PRO A 97 6.72 -13.36 13.90
N TYR A 98 5.62 -13.96 13.44
CA TYR A 98 5.60 -15.20 12.69
C TYR A 98 5.56 -15.00 11.17
N GLY A 99 5.55 -13.75 10.70
CA GLY A 99 5.47 -13.41 9.29
C GLY A 99 4.13 -13.83 8.67
N GLU A 100 3.02 -13.76 9.43
CA GLU A 100 1.72 -14.08 8.88
C GLU A 100 1.38 -13.19 7.68
N PRO A 101 0.80 -13.75 6.61
CA PRO A 101 0.41 -12.96 5.46
C PRO A 101 -0.68 -11.95 5.85
N GLY A 102 -0.52 -10.74 5.33
CA GLY A 102 -1.48 -9.66 5.39
C GLY A 102 -2.71 -9.90 4.52
N TRP A 103 -3.57 -8.89 4.40
CA TRP A 103 -4.72 -8.94 3.51
C TRP A 103 -4.30 -9.13 2.05
N GLN A 104 -5.09 -9.92 1.31
CA GLN A 104 -4.93 -10.12 -0.13
C GLN A 104 -6.26 -9.95 -0.88
N PRO A 105 -6.22 -9.52 -2.16
CA PRO A 105 -7.41 -9.47 -3.00
C PRO A 105 -8.13 -10.82 -3.07
N ASN A 106 -9.46 -10.78 -3.12
CA ASN A 106 -10.33 -11.97 -3.20
C ASN A 106 -10.24 -12.93 -2.01
N TRP A 107 -9.75 -12.47 -0.84
CA TRP A 107 -9.83 -13.25 0.39
C TRP A 107 -11.29 -13.53 0.74
N ARG A 108 -11.70 -14.79 0.72
CA ARG A 108 -13.05 -15.21 1.08
C ARG A 108 -13.32 -15.19 2.58
N CYS A 109 -14.49 -14.70 2.97
CA CYS A 109 -14.92 -14.72 4.37
C CYS A 109 -15.48 -16.10 4.74
N GLU A 110 -14.72 -16.90 5.48
CA GLU A 110 -15.11 -18.28 5.87
C GLU A 110 -16.23 -18.32 6.93
N SER A 111 -16.33 -17.30 7.77
CA SER A 111 -17.27 -17.24 8.92
C SER A 111 -18.73 -16.96 8.53
N CYS A 112 -19.04 -16.81 7.23
CA CYS A 112 -20.42 -16.61 6.77
C CYS A 112 -21.29 -17.87 6.89
N GLN A 113 -20.71 -19.04 7.21
CA GLN A 113 -21.43 -20.32 7.26
C GLN A 113 -22.55 -20.39 8.32
N GLY A 114 -22.61 -19.46 9.28
CA GLY A 114 -23.65 -19.41 10.33
C GLY A 114 -24.58 -18.19 10.31
N ALA A 115 -24.33 -17.19 9.45
CA ALA A 115 -25.16 -15.99 9.39
C ALA A 115 -26.32 -16.20 8.40
N GLN A 116 -27.48 -16.65 8.90
CA GLN A 116 -28.70 -16.91 8.11
C GLN A 116 -29.30 -15.70 7.34
N GLY A 117 -28.60 -14.57 7.26
CA GLY A 117 -29.17 -13.33 6.73
C GLY A 117 -28.58 -12.79 5.43
N ASN A 118 -27.33 -13.10 5.06
CA ASN A 118 -26.70 -12.45 3.90
C ASN A 118 -25.52 -13.25 3.34
N GLN A 119 -25.79 -14.14 2.38
CA GLN A 119 -24.76 -14.79 1.54
C GLN A 119 -24.04 -13.81 0.58
N SER A 120 -24.36 -12.51 0.64
CA SER A 120 -23.92 -11.50 -0.33
C SER A 120 -22.46 -11.04 -0.15
N ARG A 121 -21.84 -11.22 1.03
CA ARG A 121 -20.45 -10.77 1.25
C ARG A 121 -19.47 -11.93 1.14
N VAL A 122 -19.07 -12.20 -0.11
CA VAL A 122 -18.17 -13.31 -0.45
C VAL A 122 -16.72 -13.03 0.00
N ASN A 123 -16.29 -11.76 -0.02
CA ASN A 123 -14.89 -11.38 0.22
C ASN A 123 -14.72 -10.44 1.43
N VAL A 124 -13.62 -10.63 2.17
CA VAL A 124 -13.15 -9.74 3.23
C VAL A 124 -12.51 -8.51 2.59
N THR A 125 -12.97 -7.32 2.97
CA THR A 125 -12.36 -6.06 2.51
C THR A 125 -11.09 -5.73 3.30
N MET A 126 -10.18 -4.98 2.70
CA MET A 126 -8.95 -4.54 3.38
C MET A 126 -9.26 -3.76 4.67
N LEU A 127 -10.27 -2.88 4.64
CA LEU A 127 -10.70 -2.12 5.81
C LEU A 127 -11.18 -3.03 6.95
N GLN A 128 -11.98 -4.06 6.63
CA GLN A 128 -12.42 -5.03 7.63
C GLN A 128 -11.25 -5.76 8.27
N TYR A 129 -10.29 -6.24 7.46
CA TYR A 129 -9.07 -6.87 7.96
C TYR A 129 -8.28 -5.95 8.90
N LYS A 130 -8.00 -4.71 8.49
CA LYS A 130 -7.27 -3.72 9.32
C LYS A 130 -8.03 -3.39 10.61
N SER A 131 -9.36 -3.27 10.53
CA SER A 131 -10.20 -3.04 11.71
C SER A 131 -10.17 -4.22 12.67
N THR A 132 -10.11 -5.46 12.18
CA THR A 132 -10.01 -6.64 13.05
C THR A 132 -8.66 -6.74 13.76
N LEU A 133 -7.57 -6.31 13.11
CA LEU A 133 -6.24 -6.25 13.73
C LEU A 133 -6.15 -5.26 14.90
N THR A 134 -7.04 -4.27 14.94
CA THR A 134 -7.13 -3.27 16.03
C THR A 134 -8.31 -3.51 16.96
N ALA A 135 -9.11 -4.54 16.73
CA ALA A 135 -10.16 -4.93 17.65
C ALA A 135 -9.52 -5.59 18.89
N VAL A 136 -9.83 -5.08 20.08
CA VAL A 136 -9.41 -5.71 21.34
C VAL A 136 -10.47 -6.73 21.74
N ILE A 137 -10.12 -8.01 21.68
CA ILE A 137 -10.93 -9.10 22.23
C ILE A 137 -10.10 -9.71 23.36
N ASN A 138 -10.38 -9.30 24.58
CA ASN A 138 -9.95 -9.87 25.87
C ASN A 138 -8.43 -10.03 26.17
N ASP A 139 -7.52 -9.80 25.21
CA ASP A 139 -6.06 -10.02 25.36
C ASP A 139 -5.18 -8.83 24.92
N PHE A 140 -3.87 -8.94 25.17
CA PHE A 140 -2.84 -8.01 24.71
C PHE A 140 -2.79 -7.93 23.18
N ASN A 141 -2.94 -6.71 22.64
CA ASN A 141 -2.79 -6.44 21.22
C ASN A 141 -1.46 -5.69 20.96
N PRO A 142 -0.51 -6.29 20.21
CA PRO A 142 0.80 -5.69 19.97
C PRO A 142 0.71 -4.40 19.14
N ILE A 143 -0.24 -4.34 18.19
CA ILE A 143 -0.42 -3.18 17.30
C ILE A 143 -0.81 -1.96 18.12
N ILE A 144 -1.77 -2.11 19.05
CA ILE A 144 -2.27 -0.98 19.85
C ILE A 144 -1.26 -0.58 20.95
N SER A 145 -0.45 -1.52 21.42
CA SER A 145 0.45 -1.31 22.55
C SER A 145 1.79 -0.66 22.17
N ALA A 146 2.09 -0.48 20.89
CA ALA A 146 3.40 0.00 20.42
C ALA A 146 3.54 1.54 20.31
N GLY A 147 2.53 2.30 20.74
CA GLY A 147 2.61 3.76 20.87
C GLY A 147 2.81 4.48 19.53
N LYS A 148 4.00 5.06 19.31
CA LYS A 148 4.29 5.81 18.07
C LYS A 148 4.24 4.92 16.83
N LEU A 149 4.64 3.65 16.96
CA LEU A 149 4.58 2.70 15.86
C LEU A 149 3.12 2.38 15.48
N THR A 150 2.22 2.37 16.46
CA THR A 150 0.78 2.26 16.22
C THR A 150 0.25 3.41 15.37
N GLN A 151 0.67 4.65 15.68
CA GLN A 151 0.25 5.83 14.91
C GLN A 151 0.71 5.73 13.45
N GLN A 152 1.96 5.33 13.24
CA GLN A 152 2.49 5.10 11.90
C GLN A 152 1.68 4.02 11.17
N TRP A 153 1.43 2.90 11.82
CA TRP A 153 0.66 1.80 11.23
C TRP A 153 -0.78 2.18 10.88
N ILE A 154 -1.44 3.01 11.69
CA ILE A 154 -2.79 3.52 11.41
C ILE A 154 -2.77 4.37 10.14
N VAL A 155 -1.82 5.30 10.03
CA VAL A 155 -1.68 6.17 8.84
C VAL A 155 -1.38 5.33 7.60
N ASP A 156 -0.43 4.39 7.70
CA ASP A 156 -0.05 3.52 6.59
C ASP A 156 -1.22 2.62 6.16
N SER A 157 -1.98 2.07 7.12
CA SER A 157 -3.16 1.25 6.84
C SER A 157 -4.27 2.05 6.17
N TYR A 158 -4.51 3.29 6.59
CA TYR A 158 -5.46 4.19 5.95
C TYR A 158 -5.06 4.47 4.49
N LEU A 159 -3.78 4.83 4.27
CA LEU A 159 -3.25 5.05 2.92
C LEU A 159 -3.37 3.80 2.03
N GLN A 160 -3.15 2.62 2.61
CA GLN A 160 -3.29 1.35 1.88
C GLN A 160 -4.74 1.10 1.46
N VAL A 161 -5.70 1.35 2.34
CA VAL A 161 -7.15 1.23 2.06
C VAL A 161 -7.58 2.21 0.98
N GLU A 162 -7.16 3.48 1.08
CA GLU A 162 -7.48 4.49 0.08
C GLU A 162 -6.87 4.16 -1.29
N ALA A 163 -5.61 3.74 -1.33
CA ALA A 163 -4.98 3.30 -2.57
C ALA A 163 -5.72 2.11 -3.20
N ASN A 164 -6.14 1.12 -2.39
CA ASN A 164 -6.96 0.00 -2.87
C ASN A 164 -8.30 0.48 -3.45
N ASN A 165 -8.99 1.40 -2.77
CA ASN A 165 -10.25 1.98 -3.25
C ASN A 165 -10.08 2.73 -4.57
N GLN A 166 -9.04 3.56 -4.68
CA GLN A 166 -8.71 4.27 -5.92
C GLN A 166 -8.39 3.30 -7.07
N ASN A 167 -7.63 2.24 -6.79
CA ASN A 167 -7.33 1.21 -7.79
C ASN A 167 -8.59 0.46 -8.25
N PHE A 168 -9.54 0.19 -7.35
CA PHE A 168 -10.84 -0.36 -7.72
C PHE A 168 -11.60 0.56 -8.67
N ILE A 169 -11.73 1.85 -8.31
CA ILE A 169 -12.41 2.85 -9.13
C ILE A 169 -11.76 2.95 -10.52
N ARG A 170 -10.42 2.90 -10.59
CA ARG A 170 -9.65 2.96 -11.84
C ARG A 170 -9.92 1.74 -12.73
N THR A 171 -9.81 0.53 -12.17
CA THR A 171 -9.94 -0.73 -12.92
C THR A 171 -11.38 -1.01 -13.35
N HIS A 172 -12.38 -0.50 -12.60
CA HIS A 172 -13.79 -0.73 -12.86
C HIS A 172 -14.50 0.50 -13.46
N GLN A 173 -13.74 1.48 -14.01
CA GLN A 173 -14.30 2.70 -14.60
C GLN A 173 -15.39 2.43 -15.64
N GLN A 174 -15.26 1.40 -16.48
CA GLN A 174 -16.26 1.10 -17.52
C GLN A 174 -17.62 0.75 -16.90
N GLN A 175 -17.63 -0.04 -15.81
CA GLN A 175 -18.85 -0.45 -15.11
C GLN A 175 -19.46 0.73 -14.33
N LEU A 176 -18.62 1.53 -13.67
CA LEU A 176 -19.06 2.72 -12.92
C LEU A 176 -19.63 3.81 -13.84
N ARG A 177 -19.06 3.97 -15.04
CA ARG A 177 -19.54 4.94 -16.04
C ARG A 177 -20.81 4.47 -16.74
N THR A 178 -20.98 3.17 -17.00
CA THR A 178 -22.24 2.65 -17.57
C THR A 178 -23.41 2.78 -16.60
N GLU A 179 -23.21 2.59 -15.28
CA GLU A 179 -24.25 2.86 -14.28
C GLU A 179 -24.74 4.31 -14.31
N HIS A 180 -23.83 5.27 -14.53
CA HIS A 180 -24.19 6.68 -14.67
C HIS A 180 -25.11 6.92 -15.87
N TYR A 181 -24.78 6.37 -17.04
CA TYR A 181 -25.64 6.48 -18.23
C TYR A 181 -26.98 5.75 -18.04
N GLN A 182 -26.98 4.59 -17.38
CA GLN A 182 -28.19 3.82 -17.14
C GLN A 182 -29.13 4.54 -16.16
N ARG A 183 -28.60 5.22 -15.13
CA ARG A 183 -29.40 6.10 -14.26
C ARG A 183 -29.98 7.30 -15.01
N PHE A 184 -29.22 7.93 -15.90
CA PHE A 184 -29.73 9.02 -16.75
C PHE A 184 -30.81 8.53 -17.73
N ALA A 185 -30.60 7.38 -18.37
CA ALA A 185 -31.57 6.77 -19.26
C ALA A 185 -32.87 6.37 -18.53
N ASN A 186 -32.76 5.81 -17.32
CA ASN A 186 -33.90 5.42 -16.49
C ASN A 186 -34.69 6.62 -15.92
N ARG A 187 -34.00 7.74 -15.65
CA ARG A 187 -34.66 8.98 -15.22
C ARG A 187 -35.48 9.60 -16.35
N ASN A 188 -35.01 9.48 -17.59
CA ASN A 188 -35.72 9.98 -18.78
C ASN A 188 -36.84 9.04 -19.26
N SER A 189 -36.88 7.77 -18.81
CA SER A 189 -37.98 6.83 -19.08
C SER A 189 -39.07 6.82 -18.01
N SER A 190 -38.82 7.43 -16.84
CA SER A 190 -39.82 7.71 -15.81
C SER A 190 -40.64 8.94 -16.22
N LYS A 191 -41.86 8.73 -16.73
CA LYS A 191 -42.81 9.80 -17.06
C LYS A 191 -43.03 10.72 -15.86
N PRO A 192 -43.12 12.06 -16.03
CA PRO A 192 -43.48 12.95 -14.94
C PRO A 192 -44.94 12.68 -14.53
N ALA A 193 -45.13 12.09 -13.36
CA ALA A 193 -46.42 12.10 -12.68
C ALA A 193 -46.68 13.54 -12.22
N LEU A 194 -47.49 14.24 -12.99
CA LEU A 194 -48.11 15.51 -12.61
C LEU A 194 -49.09 15.20 -11.47
N ILE A 195 -48.76 15.58 -10.25
CA ILE A 195 -49.73 15.69 -9.16
C ILE A 195 -50.09 17.18 -9.10
N ILE A 196 -51.38 17.45 -9.34
CA ILE A 196 -52.02 18.77 -9.18
C ILE A 196 -51.97 19.17 -7.70
#